data_AF-A0A853FNT8-F1
#
_entry.id   AF-A0A853FNT8-F1
#
_cell.length_a   1.000
_cell.length_b   1.000
_cell.length_c   1.000
_cell.angle_alpha   90.00
_cell.angle_beta   90.00
_cell.angle_gamma   90.00
#
_symmetry.space_group_name_H-M   'P 1'
#
loop_
_entity.id
_entity.type
_entity.pdbx_description
1 polymer ?
#
loop_
_entity_poly.entity_id
_entity_poly.type
_entity_poly.pdbx_seq_one_letter_code
_entity_poly.pdbx_strand_id
1 'polypeptide(L)'
;MSTSIEGFKAAIDIAKQVIALSTGSVAFTVTFLDKFITRPAGQAAVIPTSLYVAWVLFGTAIFFAMFHLMGITGSLESIDRKANGWTLSESQQKAADGGTAHLQWPALLMLVFFLAAVIAMIVAGFAAR
;
A
#
# COMPACT_ATOMS: atom_id res chain seq x y z
N MET A 1 -5.53 14.71 24.02
CA MET A 1 -4.61 14.87 22.86
C MET A 1 -3.71 13.64 22.64
N SER A 2 -3.84 12.54 23.41
CA SER A 2 -3.04 11.32 23.24
C SER A 2 -3.58 10.35 22.18
N THR A 3 -4.90 10.22 22.08
CA THR A 3 -5.55 9.22 21.21
C THR A 3 -5.31 9.46 19.71
N SER A 4 -5.19 10.73 19.27
CA SER A 4 -4.93 11.05 17.85
C SER A 4 -3.54 10.59 17.40
N ILE A 5 -2.53 10.75 18.25
CA ILE A 5 -1.14 10.36 17.95
C ILE A 5 -1.02 8.83 17.90
N GLU A 6 -1.69 8.11 18.79
CA GLU A 6 -1.72 6.63 18.76
C GLU A 6 -2.39 6.10 17.50
N GLY A 7 -3.49 6.71 17.05
CA GLY A 7 -4.13 6.37 15.78
C GLY A 7 -3.19 6.53 14.58
N PHE A 8 -2.40 7.61 14.54
CA PHE A 8 -1.40 7.81 13.48
C PHE A 8 -0.28 6.77 13.52
N LYS A 9 0.21 6.40 14.72
CA LYS A 9 1.23 5.35 14.87
C LYS A 9 0.73 4.00 14.33
N ALA A 10 -0.48 3.61 14.71
CA ALA A 10 -1.09 2.38 14.23
C ALA A 10 -1.25 2.39 12.69
N ALA A 11 -1.70 3.50 12.12
CA ALA A 11 -1.83 3.65 10.67
C ALA A 11 -0.49 3.57 9.93
N ILE A 12 0.57 4.17 10.48
CA ILE A 12 1.94 4.06 9.97
C ILE A 12 2.40 2.60 9.96
N ASP A 13 2.15 1.86 11.04
CA ASP A 13 2.58 0.46 11.16
C ASP A 13 1.83 -0.45 10.17
N ILE A 14 0.53 -0.22 9.96
CA ILE A 14 -0.25 -0.92 8.93
C ILE A 14 0.33 -0.65 7.53
N ALA A 15 0.60 0.61 7.19
CA ALA A 15 1.16 0.96 5.88
C ALA A 15 2.53 0.30 5.65
N LYS A 16 3.40 0.27 6.66
CA LYS A 16 4.70 -0.43 6.60
C LYS A 16 4.53 -1.93 6.40
N GLN A 17 3.57 -2.56 7.08
CA GLN A 17 3.28 -3.98 6.90
C GLN A 17 2.80 -4.28 5.49
N VAL A 18 1.90 -3.46 4.93
CA VAL A 18 1.45 -3.61 3.54
C VAL A 18 2.62 -3.50 2.56
N ILE A 19 3.53 -2.54 2.75
CA ILE A 19 4.73 -2.40 1.92
C ILE A 19 5.62 -3.64 2.03
N ALA A 20 5.89 -4.11 3.24
CA ALA A 20 6.74 -5.27 3.49
C ALA A 20 6.16 -6.55 2.87
N LEU A 21 4.88 -6.82 3.10
CA LEU A 21 4.18 -7.98 2.56
C LEU A 21 4.10 -7.94 1.03
N SER A 22 3.81 -6.78 0.45
CA SER A 22 3.78 -6.59 -1.00
C SER A 22 5.14 -6.84 -1.63
N THR A 23 6.20 -6.24 -1.07
CA THR A 23 7.58 -6.39 -1.56
C THR A 23 8.05 -7.84 -1.42
N GLY A 24 7.79 -8.47 -0.27
CA GLY A 24 8.12 -9.87 -0.03
C GLY A 24 7.40 -10.81 -0.99
N SER A 25 6.12 -10.58 -1.28
CA SER A 25 5.32 -11.38 -2.21
C SER A 25 5.84 -11.26 -3.65
N VAL A 26 6.17 -10.05 -4.10
CA VAL A 26 6.78 -9.83 -5.42
C VAL A 26 8.14 -10.50 -5.51
N ALA A 27 9.03 -10.27 -4.53
CA ALA A 27 10.35 -10.89 -4.51
C ALA A 27 10.26 -12.42 -4.55
N PHE A 28 9.41 -13.02 -3.70
CA PHE A 28 9.17 -14.45 -3.67
C PHE A 28 8.68 -15.00 -5.02
N THR A 29 7.66 -14.38 -5.60
CA THR A 29 7.07 -14.85 -6.87
C THR A 29 8.01 -14.67 -8.06
N VAL A 30 8.87 -13.65 -8.05
CA VAL A 30 9.93 -13.47 -9.05
C VAL A 30 11.01 -14.53 -8.88
N THR A 31 11.48 -14.79 -7.66
CA THR A 31 12.48 -15.83 -7.38
C THR A 31 12.00 -17.22 -7.80
N PHE A 32 10.73 -17.53 -7.57
CA PHE A 32 10.14 -18.82 -7.93
C PHE A 32 9.31 -18.77 -9.22
N LEU A 33 9.59 -17.84 -10.13
CA LEU A 33 8.81 -17.64 -11.35
C LEU A 33 8.64 -18.92 -12.18
N ASP A 34 9.69 -19.75 -12.26
CA ASP A 34 9.65 -21.04 -12.96
C ASP A 34 8.62 -22.03 -12.40
N LYS A 35 8.15 -21.84 -11.16
CA LYS A 35 7.06 -22.64 -10.55
C LYS A 35 5.68 -22.17 -10.99
N PHE A 36 5.57 -20.98 -11.56
CA PHE A 36 4.31 -20.38 -12.03
C PHE A 36 4.17 -20.39 -13.54
N ILE A 37 5.26 -20.61 -14.28
CA ILE A 37 5.25 -20.67 -15.75
C ILE A 37 4.84 -22.06 -16.22
N THR A 38 3.83 -22.12 -17.08
CA THR A 38 3.56 -23.31 -17.89
C THR A 38 4.47 -23.30 -19.13
N ARG A 39 5.23 -24.37 -19.37
CA ARG A 39 6.00 -24.57 -20.62
C ARG A 39 5.35 -25.68 -21.46
N PRO A 40 4.45 -25.37 -22.39
CA PRO A 40 4.09 -26.30 -23.46
C PRO A 40 5.34 -26.63 -24.29
N ALA A 41 5.52 -27.90 -24.66
CA ALA A 41 6.69 -28.33 -25.43
C ALA A 41 6.81 -27.53 -26.74
N GLY A 42 7.97 -26.91 -26.96
CA GLY A 42 8.27 -26.13 -28.17
C GLY A 42 7.81 -24.67 -28.15
N GLN A 43 7.24 -24.16 -27.06
CA GLN A 43 6.83 -22.75 -26.94
C GLN A 43 7.68 -21.98 -25.92
N ALA A 44 7.77 -20.67 -26.12
CA ALA A 44 8.37 -19.76 -25.16
C ALA A 44 7.59 -19.79 -23.83
N ALA A 45 8.31 -19.67 -22.71
CA ALA A 45 7.71 -19.51 -21.39
C ALA A 45 6.77 -18.30 -21.37
N VAL A 46 5.50 -18.51 -21.04
CA VAL A 46 4.51 -17.43 -20.89
C VAL A 46 4.22 -17.24 -19.41
N ILE A 47 4.43 -16.02 -18.92
CA ILE A 47 4.04 -15.64 -17.56
C ILE A 47 2.51 -15.55 -17.50
N PRO A 48 1.85 -16.20 -16.52
CA PRO A 48 0.40 -16.08 -16.36
C PRO A 48 0.00 -14.60 -16.21
N THR A 49 -0.99 -14.15 -16.98
CA THR A 49 -1.48 -12.77 -16.91
C THR A 49 -1.91 -12.37 -15.50
N SER A 50 -2.48 -13.32 -14.74
CA SER A 50 -2.85 -13.13 -13.33
C SER A 50 -1.65 -12.80 -12.43
N LEU A 51 -0.48 -13.37 -12.69
CA LEU A 51 0.74 -13.08 -11.93
C LEU A 51 1.28 -11.68 -12.24
N TYR A 52 1.27 -11.30 -13.53
CA TYR A 52 1.66 -9.95 -13.95
C TYR A 52 0.72 -8.90 -13.34
N VAL A 53 -0.59 -9.15 -13.37
CA VAL A 53 -1.59 -8.28 -12.72
C VAL A 53 -1.33 -8.17 -11.23
N ALA A 54 -1.03 -9.27 -10.54
CA ALA A 54 -0.70 -9.25 -9.11
C ALA A 54 0.50 -8.33 -8.81
N TRP A 55 1.57 -8.38 -9.60
CA TRP A 55 2.74 -7.51 -9.41
C TRP A 55 2.41 -6.03 -9.57
N VAL A 56 1.62 -5.68 -10.59
CA VAL A 56 1.17 -4.30 -10.81
C VAL A 56 0.29 -3.83 -9.64
N LEU A 57 -0.62 -4.68 -9.15
CA LEU A 57 -1.48 -4.35 -8.02
C LEU A 57 -0.69 -4.19 -6.71
N PHE A 58 0.31 -5.03 -6.45
CA PHE A 58 1.23 -4.86 -5.31
C PHE A 58 2.02 -3.56 -5.41
N GLY A 59 2.58 -3.24 -6.58
CA GLY A 59 3.26 -1.96 -6.80
C GLY A 59 2.33 -0.75 -6.59
N THR A 60 1.08 -0.86 -7.05
CA THR A 60 0.06 0.17 -6.83
C THR A 60 -0.31 0.32 -5.35
N ALA A 61 -0.43 -0.80 -4.62
CA ALA A 61 -0.67 -0.78 -3.17
C ALA A 61 0.46 -0.08 -2.42
N ILE A 62 1.73 -0.37 -2.77
CA ILE A 62 2.91 0.30 -2.21
C ILE A 62 2.85 1.81 -2.48
N PHE A 63 2.52 2.22 -3.70
CA PHE A 63 2.39 3.63 -4.06
C PHE A 63 1.36 4.35 -3.18
N PHE A 64 0.17 3.77 -2.99
CA PHE A 64 -0.84 4.36 -2.10
C PHE A 64 -0.45 4.32 -0.62
N ALA A 65 0.29 3.30 -0.18
CA ALA A 65 0.85 3.25 1.17
C ALA A 65 1.82 4.41 1.42
N MET A 66 2.70 4.71 0.46
CA MET A 66 3.61 5.85 0.53
C MET A 66 2.85 7.17 0.56
N PHE A 67 1.85 7.33 -0.31
CA PHE A 67 1.03 8.54 -0.34
C PHE A 67 0.25 8.74 0.98
N HIS A 68 -0.24 7.66 1.58
CA HIS A 68 -0.84 7.68 2.90
C HIS A 68 0.14 8.12 3.99
N LEU A 69 1.36 7.58 4.01
CA LEU A 69 2.42 7.97 4.96
C LEU A 69 2.84 9.44 4.81
N MET A 70 2.89 9.96 3.58
CA MET A 70 3.11 11.39 3.33
C MET A 70 1.99 12.24 3.93
N GLY A 71 0.73 11.82 3.75
CA GLY A 71 -0.42 12.49 4.34
C GLY A 71 -0.36 12.50 5.87
N ILE A 72 0.01 11.37 6.50
CA ILE A 72 0.18 11.29 7.96
C ILE A 72 1.28 12.25 8.42
N THR A 73 2.43 12.24 7.76
CA THR A 73 3.55 13.13 8.07
C THR A 73 3.13 14.60 8.02
N GLY A 74 2.44 15.02 6.95
CA GLY A 74 1.93 16.40 6.84
C GLY A 74 0.88 16.76 7.89
N SER A 75 0.09 15.78 8.34
CA SER A 75 -0.90 15.98 9.41
C SER A 75 -0.22 16.15 10.76
N LEU A 76 0.80 15.33 11.06
CA LEU A 76 1.61 15.46 12.27
C LEU A 76 2.37 16.79 12.31
N GLU A 77 2.92 17.22 11.17
CA GLU A 77 3.56 18.54 11.05
C GLU A 77 2.56 19.68 11.32
N SER A 78 1.34 19.58 10.79
CA SER A 78 0.29 20.58 11.04
C SER A 78 -0.12 20.64 12.51
N ILE A 79 -0.19 19.49 13.19
CA ILE A 79 -0.46 19.40 14.63
C ILE A 79 0.66 20.07 15.44
N ASP A 80 1.92 19.81 15.09
CA ASP A 80 3.08 20.38 15.77
C ASP A 80 3.15 21.91 15.59
N ARG A 81 2.94 22.39 14.35
CA ARG A 81 2.86 23.84 14.06
C ARG A 81 1.75 24.54 14.84
N LYS A 82 0.59 23.89 15.00
CA LYS A 82 -0.51 24.41 15.82
C LYS A 82 -0.11 24.51 17.30
N ALA A 83 0.54 23.48 17.83
CA ALA A 83 1.00 23.45 19.22
C ALA A 83 2.04 24.56 19.49
N ASN A 84 2.87 24.89 18.49
CA ASN A 84 3.87 25.95 18.57
C ASN A 84 3.33 27.36 18.26
N GLY A 85 2.01 27.52 18.06
CA GLY A 85 1.37 28.83 17.87
C GLY A 85 1.64 29.49 16.51
N TRP A 86 2.02 28.71 15.49
CA TRP A 86 2.30 29.24 14.16
C TRP A 86 1.00 29.53 13.39
N THR A 87 1.07 30.44 12.42
CA THR A 87 -0.05 30.69 11.50
C THR A 87 -0.20 29.50 10.55
N LEU A 88 -1.42 28.94 10.48
CA LEU A 88 -1.74 27.77 9.65
C LEU A 88 -2.58 28.22 8.46
N SER A 89 -2.38 27.56 7.31
CA SER A 89 -3.34 27.66 6.21
C SER A 89 -4.65 26.94 6.58
N GLU A 90 -5.74 27.21 5.86
CA GLU A 90 -7.03 26.54 6.10
C GLU A 90 -6.94 25.01 5.98
N SER A 91 -6.10 24.51 5.06
CA SER A 91 -5.85 23.07 4.88
C SER A 91 -5.05 22.46 6.03
N GLN A 92 -4.07 23.18 6.57
CA GLN A 92 -3.28 22.75 7.73
C GLN A 92 -4.11 22.81 9.02
N GLN A 93 -4.96 23.82 9.16
CA GLN A 93 -5.92 23.94 10.25
C GLN A 93 -6.84 22.72 10.28
N LYS A 94 -7.44 22.36 9.15
CA LYS A 94 -8.27 21.15 9.00
C LYS A 94 -7.50 19.88 9.35
N ALA A 95 -6.26 19.73 8.90
CA ALA A 95 -5.42 18.57 9.23
C ALA A 95 -5.09 18.51 10.73
N ALA A 96 -4.80 19.65 11.36
CA ALA A 96 -4.51 19.74 12.80
C ALA A 96 -5.76 19.50 13.67
N ASP A 97 -6.94 19.86 13.16
CA ASP A 97 -8.24 19.68 13.83
C ASP A 97 -8.83 18.27 13.63
N GLY A 98 -8.12 17.37 12.94
CA GLY A 98 -8.53 15.98 12.76
C GLY A 98 -9.35 15.72 11.49
N GLY A 99 -9.29 16.60 10.50
CA GLY A 99 -9.75 16.31 9.15
C GLY A 99 -8.93 15.16 8.57
N THR A 100 -9.58 14.02 8.31
CA THR A 100 -8.91 12.77 7.89
C THR A 100 -9.18 12.37 6.44
N ALA A 101 -9.95 13.16 5.68
CA ALA A 101 -10.37 12.80 4.33
C ALA A 101 -9.18 12.51 3.38
N HIS A 102 -8.11 13.32 3.46
CA HIS A 102 -6.88 13.12 2.67
C HIS A 102 -6.07 11.89 3.08
N LEU A 103 -6.34 11.34 4.28
CA LEU A 103 -5.69 10.13 4.79
C LEU A 103 -6.48 8.87 4.45
N GLN A 104 -7.82 8.95 4.52
CA GLN A 104 -8.71 7.82 4.36
C GLN A 104 -8.69 7.26 2.94
N TRP A 105 -8.74 8.12 1.93
CA TRP A 105 -8.80 7.67 0.53
C TRP A 105 -7.55 6.87 0.11
N PRO A 106 -6.31 7.34 0.36
CA PRO A 106 -5.11 6.55 0.09
C PRO A 106 -5.05 5.25 0.89
N ALA A 107 -5.49 5.27 2.15
CA ALA A 107 -5.53 4.06 2.98
C ALA A 107 -6.48 3.00 2.42
N LEU A 108 -7.68 3.41 1.99
CA LEU A 108 -8.66 2.51 1.39
C LEU A 108 -8.13 1.92 0.08
N LEU A 109 -7.59 2.77 -0.79
CA LEU A 109 -7.01 2.30 -2.06
C LEU A 109 -5.86 1.33 -1.82
N MET A 110 -4.93 1.65 -0.92
CA MET A 110 -3.85 0.75 -0.52
C MET A 110 -4.38 -0.65 -0.16
N LEU A 111 -5.41 -0.73 0.69
CA LEU A 111 -6.00 -2.00 1.12
C LEU A 111 -6.71 -2.73 -0.03
N VAL A 112 -7.51 -2.03 -0.83
CA VAL A 112 -8.22 -2.62 -1.98
C VAL A 112 -7.24 -3.20 -2.98
N PHE A 113 -6.19 -2.46 -3.35
CA PHE A 113 -5.16 -2.93 -4.27
C PHE A 113 -4.36 -4.10 -3.69
N PHE A 114 -4.02 -4.05 -2.41
CA PHE A 114 -3.33 -5.15 -1.73
C PHE A 114 -4.16 -6.44 -1.73
N LEU A 115 -5.44 -6.37 -1.37
CA LEU A 115 -6.33 -7.53 -1.36
C LEU A 115 -6.56 -8.08 -2.78
N ALA A 116 -6.76 -7.20 -3.76
CA ALA A 116 -6.87 -7.61 -5.16
C ALA A 116 -5.59 -8.30 -5.66
N ALA A 117 -4.41 -7.80 -5.26
CA ALA A 117 -3.12 -8.42 -5.60
C ALA A 117 -2.99 -9.83 -5.01
N VAL A 118 -3.39 -10.00 -3.74
CA VAL A 118 -3.40 -11.32 -3.08
C VAL A 118 -4.34 -12.28 -3.80
N ILE A 119 -5.55 -11.86 -4.18
CA ILE A 119 -6.49 -12.68 -4.94
C ILE A 119 -5.90 -13.07 -6.30
N ALA A 120 -5.35 -12.11 -7.04
CA ALA A 120 -4.73 -12.35 -8.34
C ALA A 120 -3.56 -13.35 -8.24
N MET A 121 -2.73 -13.24 -7.20
CA MET A 121 -1.63 -14.17 -6.91
C MET A 121 -2.12 -15.58 -6.58
N ILE A 122 -3.19 -15.70 -5.77
CA ILE A 122 -3.82 -17.00 -5.46
C ILE A 122 -4.35 -17.65 -6.75
N VAL A 123 -5.05 -16.87 -7.60
CA VAL A 123 -5.55 -17.35 -8.90
C VAL A 123 -4.40 -17.79 -9.80
N ALA A 124 -3.28 -17.06 -9.82
CA ALA A 124 -2.08 -17.47 -10.56
C ALA A 124 -1.53 -18.82 -10.06
N GLY A 125 -1.54 -19.06 -8.74
CA GLY A 125 -1.12 -20.33 -8.17
C GLY A 125 -2.03 -21.52 -8.57
N PHE A 126 -3.33 -21.30 -8.73
CA PHE A 126 -4.25 -22.33 -9.24
C PHE A 126 -4.12 -22.54 -10.75
N ALA A 127 -3.90 -21.48 -11.52
CA ALA A 127 -3.73 -21.55 -12.97
C ALA A 127 -2.37 -22.15 -13.40
N ALA A 128 -1.39 -22.18 -12.50
CA ALA A 128 -0.07 -22.77 -12.75
C ALA A 128 -0.01 -24.29 -12.53
N ARG A 129 -1.08 -24.92 -12.02
CA ARG A 129 -1.22 -26.39 -11.92
C ARG A 129 -1.69 -26.97 -13.24
#